data_AF-A0A2K2VHM9-F1
#
_entry.id   AF-A0A2K2VHM9-F1
#
_cell.length_a   1.000
_cell.length_b   1.000
_cell.length_c   1.000
_cell.angle_alpha   90.00
_cell.angle_beta   90.00
_cell.angle_gamma   90.00
#
_symmetry.space_group_name_H-M   'P 1'
#
loop_
_entity.id
_entity.type
_entity.pdbx_description
1 polymer ?
#
loop_
_entity_poly.entity_id
_entity_poly.type
_entity_poly.pdbx_seq_one_letter_code
_entity_poly.pdbx_strand_id
1 'polypeptide(L)'
;MDECRSVVITCSQSLSLPYGEVVYRGFSNGFCTVLFARPPRCLMSPGTEVRYGVECRYDEEELVNNIVVREMCRGYSKENIYVYPKKIYREIEKLYIEPLASSGSPFANGLIMVGAPGTGKSVMARIIARKIGVEPIYISMDNVLSKYVGEGEKRLRQILRSARESAPSVVIIDDADVLLSPRSLASQSEVQYIANLQQIMFDEIQSISDRREPVLIIATTNKKASEIDQAFLRFGRFGDPIYFPLPDEEAVYVVVKQFISDDSEARRLARKLVNAGLSMADVIFYVKKKVELGVEEIPPRGGRGYSRIAVDYVRDIETVFERSPYLKKIFSGSSWKIYIPSSIDVGVAVCAQISYYLRKPPVWITDERYFDEAVHMGNMINAVIIAQTSLSPFAQNYIALNSKVPVFFVGTEPPAPSIAYHTLPLRHMMTTPYGKKALIKAVAKFKGVEIPQDLEKKLESISLSETAVEKLLNFIASTGYIDEAIVSDIMRYA
;
A
#
# COMPACT_ATOMS: atom_id res chain seq x y z
N MET A 1 30.19 -27.67 15.87
CA MET A 1 29.95 -26.34 15.27
C MET A 1 29.66 -26.60 13.82
N ASP A 2 28.53 -26.12 13.30
CA ASP A 2 28.09 -26.52 11.97
C ASP A 2 28.96 -25.87 10.88
N GLU A 3 29.21 -26.63 9.82
CA GLU A 3 29.89 -26.10 8.63
C GLU A 3 29.02 -25.07 7.91
N CYS A 4 29.64 -24.04 7.37
CA CYS A 4 28.96 -23.05 6.57
C CYS A 4 28.47 -23.67 5.27
N ARG A 5 27.17 -23.55 5.00
CA ARG A 5 26.56 -23.92 3.72
C ARG A 5 26.82 -22.84 2.68
N SER A 6 26.63 -21.59 3.07
CA SER A 6 26.85 -20.45 2.19
C SER A 6 27.33 -19.23 2.97
N VAL A 7 28.21 -18.43 2.38
CA VAL A 7 28.69 -17.18 2.95
C VAL A 7 28.67 -16.10 1.87
N VAL A 8 28.11 -14.94 2.20
CA VAL A 8 28.14 -13.76 1.35
C VAL A 8 29.22 -12.83 1.87
N ILE A 9 30.21 -12.51 1.02
CA ILE A 9 31.37 -11.69 1.39
C ILE A 9 31.46 -10.46 0.49
N THR A 10 32.02 -9.38 1.03
CA THR A 10 32.49 -8.24 0.26
C THR A 10 33.99 -8.14 0.43
N CYS A 11 34.74 -8.06 -0.67
CA CYS A 11 36.20 -8.04 -0.66
C CYS A 11 36.73 -6.91 -1.54
N SER A 12 37.82 -6.27 -1.11
CA SER A 12 38.52 -5.26 -1.91
C SER A 12 39.44 -5.87 -2.99
N GLN A 13 39.72 -7.18 -2.90
CA GLN A 13 40.57 -7.96 -3.82
C GLN A 13 40.01 -9.38 -3.99
N SER A 14 40.49 -10.13 -4.97
CA SER A 14 40.10 -11.53 -5.24
C SER A 14 40.72 -12.52 -4.24
N LEU A 15 40.54 -12.28 -2.95
CA LEU A 15 40.98 -13.16 -1.86
C LEU A 15 39.76 -13.80 -1.20
N SER A 16 39.81 -15.11 -0.97
CA SER A 16 38.82 -15.83 -0.19
C SER A 16 39.18 -15.81 1.29
N LEU A 17 38.18 -15.84 2.17
CA LEU A 17 38.38 -16.08 3.60
C LEU A 17 39.06 -17.46 3.81
N PRO A 18 39.94 -17.61 4.82
CA PRO A 18 40.64 -18.87 5.06
C PRO A 18 39.69 -19.95 5.61
N TYR A 19 39.86 -21.19 5.14
CA TYR A 19 39.13 -22.35 5.66
C TYR A 19 39.53 -22.66 7.10
N GLY A 20 38.59 -23.19 7.89
CA GLY A 20 38.81 -23.53 9.30
C GLY A 20 38.55 -22.39 10.28
N GLU A 21 38.17 -21.19 9.80
CA GLU A 21 37.76 -20.09 10.66
C GLU A 21 36.26 -20.08 10.91
N VAL A 22 35.87 -19.63 12.11
CA VAL A 22 34.48 -19.39 12.47
C VAL A 22 34.08 -18.01 11.95
N VAL A 23 33.19 -17.99 10.97
CA VAL A 23 32.68 -16.76 10.36
C VAL A 23 31.30 -16.41 10.92
N TYR A 24 31.03 -15.12 11.00
CA TYR A 24 29.75 -14.54 11.43
C TYR A 24 29.55 -13.19 10.75
N ARG A 25 28.33 -12.64 10.77
CA ARG A 25 28.04 -11.32 10.21
C ARG A 25 28.95 -10.25 10.82
N GLY A 26 29.66 -9.51 9.97
CA GLY A 26 30.64 -8.49 10.38
C GLY A 26 32.06 -9.02 10.63
N PHE A 27 32.30 -10.34 10.55
CA PHE A 27 33.65 -10.89 10.59
C PHE A 27 34.47 -10.34 9.44
N SER A 28 35.66 -9.82 9.74
CA SER A 28 36.58 -9.30 8.71
C SER A 28 38.01 -9.75 8.99
N ASN A 29 38.72 -10.12 7.93
CA ASN A 29 40.15 -10.43 7.95
C ASN A 29 41.01 -9.28 7.37
N GLY A 30 40.46 -8.05 7.31
CA GLY A 30 41.12 -6.86 6.76
C GLY A 30 40.96 -6.65 5.25
N PHE A 31 40.71 -7.71 4.47
CA PHE A 31 40.50 -7.65 3.02
C PHE A 31 39.07 -7.99 2.60
N CYS A 32 38.45 -8.90 3.34
CA CYS A 32 37.09 -9.35 3.14
C CYS A 32 36.27 -9.14 4.42
N THR A 33 34.99 -8.82 4.24
CA THR A 33 34.00 -8.74 5.32
C THR A 33 32.85 -9.68 4.99
N VAL A 34 32.45 -10.48 5.97
CA VAL A 34 31.29 -11.37 5.88
C VAL A 34 30.03 -10.54 6.08
N LEU A 35 29.22 -10.44 5.02
CA LEU A 35 27.93 -9.79 5.05
C LEU A 35 26.88 -10.71 5.69
N PHE A 36 26.87 -11.97 5.26
CA PHE A 36 25.94 -12.99 5.75
C PHE A 36 26.67 -14.34 5.82
N ALA A 37 26.37 -15.12 6.84
CA ALA A 37 26.84 -16.50 6.97
C ALA A 37 25.62 -17.39 7.22
N ARG A 38 25.65 -18.61 6.67
CA ARG A 38 24.58 -19.60 6.85
C ARG A 38 25.18 -20.93 7.30
N PRO A 39 24.90 -21.40 8.52
CA PRO A 39 24.21 -20.71 9.63
C PRO A 39 24.86 -19.36 10.05
N PRO A 40 24.18 -18.47 10.81
CA PRO A 40 24.68 -17.13 11.16
C PRO A 40 26.06 -17.09 11.82
N ARG A 41 26.43 -18.20 12.47
CA ARG A 41 27.77 -18.45 13.01
C ARG A 41 28.17 -19.88 12.65
N CYS A 42 29.15 -20.05 11.78
CA CYS A 42 29.51 -21.35 11.23
C CYS A 42 31.00 -21.47 10.91
N LEU A 43 31.48 -22.69 10.74
CA LEU A 43 32.87 -22.99 10.37
C LEU A 43 33.01 -22.99 8.85
N MET A 44 33.90 -22.16 8.31
CA MET A 44 34.13 -22.11 6.87
C MET A 44 34.86 -23.36 6.38
N SER A 45 34.26 -24.12 5.46
CA SER A 45 34.81 -25.37 4.92
C SER A 45 34.94 -25.32 3.39
N PRO A 46 35.72 -26.22 2.74
CA PRO A 46 35.84 -26.25 1.29
C PRO A 46 34.52 -26.46 0.53
N GLY A 47 33.50 -26.99 1.21
CA GLY A 47 32.15 -27.16 0.65
C GLY A 47 31.25 -25.93 0.77
N THR A 48 31.72 -24.85 1.42
CA THR A 48 30.96 -23.62 1.61
C THR A 48 30.77 -22.87 0.29
N GLU A 49 29.53 -22.59 -0.09
CA GLU A 49 29.22 -21.76 -1.25
C GLU A 49 29.51 -20.28 -0.95
N VAL A 50 30.56 -19.72 -1.57
CA VAL A 50 30.94 -18.31 -1.38
C VAL A 50 30.33 -17.44 -2.48
N ARG A 51 29.57 -16.41 -2.09
CA ARG A 51 28.98 -15.42 -3.00
C ARG A 51 29.53 -14.03 -2.69
N TYR A 52 29.71 -13.22 -3.74
CA TYR A 52 30.10 -11.82 -3.58
C TYR A 52 28.86 -10.94 -3.45
N GLY A 53 28.85 -10.10 -2.43
CA GLY A 53 27.77 -9.16 -2.16
C GLY A 53 28.29 -7.76 -1.90
N VAL A 54 27.34 -6.84 -1.80
CA VAL A 54 27.60 -5.43 -1.50
C VAL A 54 27.02 -5.11 -0.13
N GLU A 55 27.83 -4.46 0.69
CA GLU A 55 27.38 -3.98 2.00
C GLU A 55 26.37 -2.84 1.80
N CYS A 56 25.14 -3.03 2.28
CA CYS A 56 24.09 -2.01 2.22
C CYS A 56 23.64 -1.63 3.63
N ARG A 57 23.47 -0.33 3.85
CA ARG A 57 22.89 0.25 5.07
C ARG A 57 21.49 0.75 4.79
N TYR A 58 20.64 0.68 5.81
CA TYR A 58 19.27 1.13 5.78
C TYR A 58 19.07 2.22 6.81
N ASP A 59 18.65 3.39 6.35
CA ASP A 59 18.27 4.50 7.20
C ASP A 59 16.76 4.73 7.09
N GLU A 60 16.13 5.05 8.21
CA GLU A 60 14.70 5.26 8.32
C GLU A 60 14.39 6.69 8.71
N GLU A 61 13.51 7.32 7.94
CA GLU A 61 13.02 8.67 8.19
C GLU A 61 11.51 8.62 8.32
N GLU A 62 10.99 9.02 9.48
CA GLU A 62 9.55 9.09 9.72
C GLU A 62 8.95 10.37 9.14
N LEU A 63 7.90 10.20 8.35
CA LEU A 63 7.04 11.27 7.87
C LEU A 63 5.69 11.25 8.63
N VAL A 64 4.73 12.06 8.17
CA VAL A 64 3.44 12.19 8.86
C VAL A 64 2.65 10.89 8.77
N ASN A 65 2.52 10.32 7.56
CA ASN A 65 1.76 9.11 7.31
C ASN A 65 2.63 7.93 6.87
N ASN A 66 3.86 8.19 6.45
CA ASN A 66 4.76 7.20 5.88
C ASN A 66 6.11 7.11 6.61
N ILE A 67 6.85 6.04 6.31
CA ILE A 67 8.26 5.86 6.66
C ILE A 67 9.02 5.72 5.34
N VAL A 68 10.09 6.51 5.23
CA VAL A 68 11.05 6.43 4.13
C VAL A 68 12.19 5.53 4.57
N VAL A 69 12.45 4.48 3.78
CA VAL A 69 13.57 3.57 3.96
C VAL A 69 14.58 3.86 2.86
N ARG A 70 15.75 4.39 3.23
CA ARG A 70 16.85 4.69 2.32
C ARG A 70 17.85 3.55 2.37
N GLU A 71 18.13 2.95 1.23
CA GLU A 71 19.14 1.91 1.06
C GLU A 71 20.38 2.52 0.41
N MET A 72 21.51 2.47 1.14
CA MET A 72 22.81 2.94 0.69
C MET A 72 23.77 1.75 0.58
N CYS A 73 24.11 1.36 -0.64
CA CYS A 73 25.02 0.25 -0.90
C CYS A 73 26.43 0.75 -1.25
N ARG A 74 27.46 0.17 -0.64
CA ARG A 74 28.86 0.54 -0.85
C ARG A 74 29.24 0.38 -2.34
N GLY A 75 29.79 1.44 -2.94
CA GLY A 75 30.19 1.45 -4.36
C GLY A 75 29.09 1.87 -5.33
N TYR A 76 27.87 2.13 -4.86
CA TYR A 76 26.81 2.77 -5.65
C TYR A 76 26.67 4.23 -5.23
N SER A 77 26.60 5.14 -6.21
CA SER A 77 26.43 6.58 -5.97
C SER A 77 24.98 6.99 -5.71
N LYS A 78 24.00 6.17 -6.09
CA LYS A 78 22.57 6.42 -5.90
C LYS A 78 22.04 5.58 -4.75
N GLU A 79 21.40 6.24 -3.79
CA GLU A 79 20.56 5.59 -2.78
C GLU A 79 19.25 5.13 -3.41
N ASN A 80 18.76 3.96 -3.02
CA ASN A 80 17.39 3.54 -3.35
C ASN A 80 16.46 4.01 -2.25
N ILE A 81 15.34 4.62 -2.62
CA ILE A 81 14.33 5.08 -1.66
C ILE A 81 13.08 4.23 -1.80
N TYR A 82 12.60 3.73 -0.66
CA TYR A 82 11.32 3.03 -0.55
C TYR A 82 10.44 3.76 0.45
N VAL A 83 9.16 3.91 0.14
CA VAL A 83 8.22 4.61 1.04
C VAL A 83 7.05 3.70 1.34
N TYR A 84 6.77 3.50 2.63
CA TYR A 84 5.71 2.63 3.10
C TYR A 84 4.83 3.35 4.13
N PRO A 85 3.53 3.03 4.22
CA PRO A 85 2.67 3.58 5.27
C PRO A 85 3.20 3.23 6.65
N LYS A 86 3.29 4.23 7.52
CA LYS A 86 3.87 4.13 8.87
C LYS A 86 3.23 3.00 9.68
N LYS A 87 1.91 2.85 9.60
CA LYS A 87 1.16 1.80 10.30
C LYS A 87 1.59 0.40 9.88
N ILE A 88 1.61 0.15 8.57
CA ILE A 88 1.99 -1.15 8.00
C ILE A 88 3.44 -1.47 8.35
N TYR A 89 4.34 -0.50 8.18
CA TYR A 89 5.76 -0.69 8.46
C TYR A 89 5.99 -1.01 9.94
N ARG A 90 5.40 -0.25 10.86
CA ARG A 90 5.53 -0.47 12.31
C ARG A 90 4.88 -1.77 12.77
N GLU A 91 3.79 -2.20 12.13
CA GLU A 91 3.16 -3.49 12.38
C GLU A 91 4.08 -4.64 11.98
N ILE A 92 4.68 -4.57 10.77
CA ILE A 92 5.67 -5.56 10.32
C ILE A 92 6.88 -5.60 11.25
N GLU A 93 7.38 -4.43 11.63
CA GLU A 93 8.54 -4.30 12.49
C GLU A 93 8.31 -4.97 13.85
N LYS A 94 7.20 -4.63 14.52
CA LYS A 94 6.86 -5.16 15.84
C LYS A 94 6.53 -6.64 15.83
N LEU A 95 5.78 -7.13 14.84
CA LEU A 95 5.29 -8.51 14.83
C LEU A 95 6.30 -9.52 14.29
N TYR A 96 7.22 -9.07 13.42
CA TYR A 96 8.11 -9.96 12.69
C TYR A 96 9.59 -9.58 12.84
N ILE A 97 9.98 -8.32 12.62
CA ILE A 97 11.41 -7.93 12.62
C ILE A 97 12.00 -7.99 14.03
N GLU A 98 11.39 -7.35 15.02
CA GLU A 98 11.90 -7.29 16.40
C GLU A 98 12.06 -8.69 17.02
N PRO A 99 11.06 -9.60 16.95
CA PRO A 99 11.23 -10.96 17.47
C PRO A 99 12.36 -11.72 16.78
N LEU A 100 12.41 -11.69 15.45
CA LEU A 100 13.43 -12.42 14.67
C LEU A 100 14.83 -11.87 14.89
N ALA A 101 14.99 -10.55 15.02
CA ALA A 101 16.27 -9.91 15.34
C ALA A 101 16.80 -10.33 16.73
N SER A 102 15.89 -10.56 17.69
CA SER A 102 16.22 -11.12 19.00
C SER A 102 16.40 -12.65 19.01
N SER A 103 16.41 -13.29 17.83
CA SER A 103 16.41 -14.76 17.66
C SER A 103 15.21 -15.47 18.30
N GLY A 104 14.10 -14.74 18.52
CA GLY A 104 12.83 -15.26 18.99
C GLY A 104 11.89 -15.64 17.84
N SER A 105 10.84 -16.38 18.17
CA SER A 105 9.76 -16.69 17.22
C SER A 105 8.91 -15.44 16.96
N PRO A 106 8.58 -15.13 15.69
CA PRO A 106 7.63 -14.06 15.36
C PRO A 106 6.22 -14.40 15.84
N PHE A 107 5.32 -13.41 15.79
CA PHE A 107 3.90 -13.59 16.17
C PHE A 107 3.23 -14.72 15.37
N ALA A 108 3.55 -14.79 14.08
CA ALA A 108 3.22 -15.91 13.20
C ALA A 108 4.42 -16.23 12.31
N ASN A 109 4.66 -17.51 12.04
CA ASN A 109 5.77 -17.94 11.18
C ASN A 109 5.42 -17.85 9.68
N GLY A 110 4.18 -17.53 9.33
CA GLY A 110 3.77 -17.13 7.98
C GLY A 110 3.35 -15.66 7.92
N LEU A 111 3.65 -15.00 6.80
CA LEU A 111 3.20 -13.64 6.47
C LEU A 111 2.77 -13.59 5.00
N ILE A 112 1.53 -13.19 4.72
CA ILE A 112 1.05 -12.91 3.35
C ILE A 112 1.07 -11.41 3.11
N MET A 113 1.66 -10.99 1.99
CA MET A 113 1.61 -9.62 1.49
C MET A 113 0.75 -9.56 0.23
N VAL A 114 -0.36 -8.83 0.29
CA VAL A 114 -1.35 -8.68 -0.80
C VAL A 114 -1.33 -7.24 -1.30
N GLY A 115 -1.50 -7.00 -2.60
CA GLY A 115 -1.68 -5.65 -3.12
C GLY A 115 -1.24 -5.50 -4.56
N ALA A 116 -1.23 -4.27 -5.07
CA ALA A 116 -1.04 -4.05 -6.51
C ALA A 116 0.37 -4.42 -6.96
N PRO A 117 0.56 -4.87 -8.21
CA PRO A 117 1.91 -4.94 -8.77
C PRO A 117 2.58 -3.56 -8.66
N GLY A 118 3.86 -3.54 -8.34
CA GLY A 118 4.61 -2.28 -8.20
C GLY A 118 4.40 -1.49 -6.90
N THR A 119 3.78 -2.07 -5.86
CA THR A 119 3.65 -1.47 -4.51
C THR A 119 4.82 -1.79 -3.56
N GLY A 120 5.82 -2.55 -4.01
CA GLY A 120 7.02 -2.83 -3.23
C GLY A 120 6.91 -3.99 -2.24
N LYS A 121 5.99 -4.94 -2.42
CA LYS A 121 5.85 -6.15 -1.58
C LYS A 121 7.13 -7.00 -1.55
N SER A 122 7.64 -7.38 -2.73
CA SER A 122 8.86 -8.19 -2.85
C SER A 122 10.09 -7.45 -2.34
N VAL A 123 10.10 -6.11 -2.45
CA VAL A 123 11.14 -5.26 -1.86
C VAL A 123 11.06 -5.29 -0.33
N MET A 124 9.86 -5.15 0.25
CA MET A 124 9.66 -5.20 1.70
C MET A 124 10.12 -6.54 2.27
N ALA A 125 9.80 -7.66 1.62
CA ALA A 125 10.26 -8.98 2.03
C ALA A 125 11.80 -9.07 2.12
N ARG A 126 12.53 -8.41 1.20
CA ARG A 126 13.99 -8.30 1.25
C ARG A 126 14.47 -7.39 2.38
N ILE A 127 13.81 -6.25 2.59
CA ILE A 127 14.12 -5.32 3.68
C ILE A 127 14.01 -6.03 5.04
N ILE A 128 12.95 -6.82 5.25
CA ILE A 128 12.76 -7.63 6.47
C ILE A 128 13.96 -8.55 6.71
N ALA A 129 14.32 -9.38 5.72
CA ALA A 129 15.45 -10.31 5.84
C ALA A 129 16.77 -9.59 6.16
N ARG A 130 17.04 -8.47 5.48
CA ARG A 130 18.26 -7.69 5.68
C ARG A 130 18.29 -6.96 7.02
N LYS A 131 17.16 -6.46 7.54
CA LYS A 131 17.07 -5.87 8.89
C LYS A 131 17.36 -6.91 9.97
N ILE A 132 16.89 -8.15 9.79
CA ILE A 132 17.20 -9.28 10.69
C ILE A 132 18.66 -9.74 10.55
N GLY A 133 19.32 -9.42 9.42
CA GLY A 133 20.71 -9.77 9.19
C GLY A 133 20.92 -11.15 8.60
N VAL A 134 19.93 -11.63 7.84
CA VAL A 134 19.95 -12.96 7.22
C VAL A 134 19.79 -12.84 5.72
N GLU A 135 20.42 -13.75 4.98
CA GLU A 135 20.21 -13.86 3.54
C GLU A 135 18.88 -14.57 3.28
N PRO A 136 17.94 -13.96 2.52
CA PRO A 136 16.65 -14.57 2.25
C PRO A 136 16.76 -15.80 1.35
N ILE A 137 15.89 -16.78 1.59
CA ILE A 137 15.79 -18.02 0.83
C ILE A 137 14.63 -17.90 -0.15
N TYR A 138 14.91 -17.79 -1.44
CA TYR A 138 13.87 -17.67 -2.45
C TYR A 138 13.32 -19.02 -2.88
N ILE A 139 12.00 -19.12 -2.92
CA ILE A 139 11.26 -20.20 -3.57
C ILE A 139 10.66 -19.62 -4.84
N SER A 140 11.16 -20.07 -5.99
CA SER A 140 10.53 -19.81 -7.28
C SER A 140 9.39 -20.80 -7.47
N MET A 141 8.17 -20.29 -7.63
CA MET A 141 6.99 -21.13 -7.82
C MET A 141 7.07 -21.96 -9.11
N ASP A 142 7.66 -21.43 -10.18
CA ASP A 142 7.90 -22.20 -11.43
C ASP A 142 8.75 -23.45 -11.19
N ASN A 143 9.76 -23.33 -10.34
CA ASN A 143 10.63 -24.46 -9.95
C ASN A 143 9.92 -25.49 -9.06
N VAL A 144 8.88 -25.08 -8.34
CA VAL A 144 8.06 -25.96 -7.52
C VAL A 144 6.92 -26.56 -8.35
N LEU A 145 6.42 -25.89 -9.38
CA LEU A 145 5.32 -26.35 -10.24
C LEU A 145 5.78 -27.30 -11.37
N SER A 146 6.90 -27.99 -11.20
CA SER A 146 7.48 -28.88 -12.22
C SER A 146 6.50 -29.98 -12.66
N LYS A 147 6.53 -30.33 -13.96
CA LYS A 147 5.70 -31.40 -14.56
C LYS A 147 5.95 -32.81 -13.99
N TYR A 148 7.04 -33.01 -13.24
CA TYR A 148 7.38 -34.29 -12.64
C TYR A 148 6.74 -34.42 -11.25
N VAL A 149 5.82 -35.38 -11.12
CA VAL A 149 5.07 -35.64 -9.89
C VAL A 149 6.03 -35.94 -8.73
N GLY A 150 5.90 -35.22 -7.63
CA GLY A 150 6.65 -35.44 -6.38
C GLY A 150 8.00 -34.72 -6.27
N GLU A 151 8.60 -34.25 -7.38
CA GLU A 151 9.86 -33.51 -7.32
C GLU A 151 9.72 -32.15 -6.63
N GLY A 152 8.69 -31.38 -6.98
CA GLY A 152 8.46 -30.08 -6.35
C GLY A 152 8.07 -30.20 -4.87
N GLU A 153 7.34 -31.23 -4.47
CA GLU A 153 7.06 -31.52 -3.05
C GLU A 153 8.34 -31.83 -2.26
N LYS A 154 9.22 -32.68 -2.80
CA LYS A 154 10.50 -33.01 -2.18
C LYS A 154 11.39 -31.78 -2.07
N ARG A 155 11.43 -30.97 -3.13
CA ARG A 155 12.20 -29.71 -3.17
C ARG A 155 11.67 -28.72 -2.13
N LEU A 156 10.36 -28.56 -2.02
CA LEU A 156 9.74 -27.68 -1.03
C LEU A 156 10.11 -28.09 0.40
N ARG A 157 9.97 -29.39 0.74
CA ARG A 157 10.38 -29.91 2.05
C ARG A 157 11.87 -29.69 2.33
N GLN A 158 12.73 -29.92 1.33
CA GLN A 158 14.17 -29.72 1.48
C GLN A 158 14.53 -28.25 1.74
N ILE A 159 13.89 -27.32 1.02
CA ILE A 159 14.11 -25.87 1.21
C ILE A 159 13.67 -25.45 2.62
N LEU A 160 12.47 -25.85 3.05
CA LEU A 160 11.94 -25.49 4.36
C LEU A 160 12.75 -26.12 5.50
N ARG A 161 13.16 -27.38 5.38
CA ARG A 161 14.09 -28.02 6.31
C ARG A 161 15.41 -27.26 6.40
N SER A 162 15.99 -26.89 5.25
CA SER A 162 17.22 -26.11 5.21
C SER A 162 17.05 -24.74 5.86
N ALA A 163 15.88 -24.11 5.74
CA ALA A 163 15.55 -22.85 6.40
C ALA A 163 15.55 -23.00 7.93
N ARG A 164 14.94 -24.07 8.46
CA ARG A 164 14.93 -24.40 9.89
C ARG A 164 16.33 -24.65 10.45
N GLU A 165 17.14 -25.42 9.74
CA GLU A 165 18.53 -25.71 10.13
C GLU A 165 19.43 -24.46 10.07
N SER A 166 18.96 -23.37 9.47
CA SER A 166 19.70 -22.10 9.32
C SER A 166 19.08 -20.97 10.12
N ALA A 167 18.21 -21.28 11.08
CA ALA A 167 17.51 -20.28 11.88
C ALA A 167 18.50 -19.38 12.68
N PRO A 168 18.22 -18.07 12.84
CA PRO A 168 17.12 -17.32 12.24
C PRO A 168 17.17 -17.25 10.71
N SER A 169 16.02 -17.40 10.04
CA SER A 169 15.95 -17.37 8.57
C SER A 169 14.64 -16.80 8.03
N VAL A 170 14.70 -16.26 6.82
CA VAL A 170 13.52 -15.74 6.08
C VAL A 170 13.41 -16.48 4.76
N VAL A 171 12.26 -17.09 4.51
CA VAL A 171 11.89 -17.74 3.25
C VAL A 171 10.93 -16.82 2.50
N ILE A 172 11.22 -16.52 1.24
CA ILE A 172 10.38 -15.66 0.39
C ILE A 172 9.83 -16.49 -0.77
N ILE A 173 8.51 -16.56 -0.86
CA ILE A 173 7.76 -17.11 -1.98
C ILE A 173 7.18 -15.91 -2.74
N ASP A 174 7.86 -15.50 -3.82
CA ASP A 174 7.41 -14.38 -4.64
C ASP A 174 6.38 -14.88 -5.67
N ASP A 175 5.36 -14.08 -5.94
CA ASP A 175 4.25 -14.43 -6.85
C ASP A 175 3.61 -15.79 -6.48
N ALA A 176 3.27 -15.94 -5.20
CA ALA A 176 2.63 -17.13 -4.62
C ALA A 176 1.17 -17.33 -5.07
N ASP A 177 0.76 -16.69 -6.16
CA ASP A 177 -0.59 -16.64 -6.70
C ASP A 177 -1.19 -18.04 -6.89
N VAL A 178 -0.42 -18.99 -7.42
CA VAL A 178 -0.86 -20.38 -7.63
C VAL A 178 -1.03 -21.11 -6.30
N LEU A 179 -0.11 -20.92 -5.36
CA LEU A 179 -0.12 -21.59 -4.05
C LEU A 179 -1.29 -21.11 -3.17
N LEU A 180 -1.55 -19.81 -3.18
CA LEU A 180 -2.56 -19.16 -2.34
C LEU A 180 -3.99 -19.29 -2.89
N SER A 181 -4.16 -19.77 -4.12
CA SER A 181 -5.48 -19.88 -4.75
C SER A 181 -6.32 -21.03 -4.16
N PRO A 182 -7.65 -20.85 -4.06
CA PRO A 182 -8.57 -21.95 -3.82
C PRO A 182 -8.38 -23.06 -4.85
N ARG A 183 -8.42 -24.29 -4.36
CA ARG A 183 -8.29 -25.49 -5.19
C ARG A 183 -9.35 -25.56 -6.29
N SER A 184 -10.53 -24.98 -6.07
CA SER A 184 -11.61 -24.92 -7.06
C SER A 184 -11.26 -24.14 -8.33
N LEU A 185 -10.22 -23.29 -8.29
CA LEU A 185 -9.76 -22.51 -9.44
C LEU A 185 -8.68 -23.23 -10.26
N ALA A 186 -8.18 -24.37 -9.80
CA ALA A 186 -7.15 -25.15 -10.50
C ALA A 186 -7.77 -26.17 -11.47
N SER A 187 -7.01 -26.53 -12.52
CA SER A 187 -7.41 -27.60 -13.45
C SER A 187 -7.43 -28.96 -12.74
N GLN A 188 -8.30 -29.89 -13.16
CA GLN A 188 -8.44 -31.20 -12.48
C GLN A 188 -7.11 -31.96 -12.32
N SER A 189 -6.18 -31.81 -13.27
CA SER A 189 -4.84 -32.40 -13.21
C SER A 189 -3.89 -31.73 -12.21
N GLU A 190 -4.09 -30.45 -11.89
CA GLU A 190 -3.22 -29.66 -11.00
C GLU A 190 -3.76 -29.57 -9.57
N VAL A 191 -5.06 -29.79 -9.37
CA VAL A 191 -5.74 -29.69 -8.06
C VAL A 191 -5.03 -30.52 -7.00
N GLN A 192 -4.76 -31.79 -7.29
CA GLN A 192 -4.12 -32.69 -6.30
C GLN A 192 -2.70 -32.24 -5.97
N TYR A 193 -1.97 -31.77 -6.99
CA TYR A 193 -0.60 -31.33 -6.82
C TYR A 193 -0.51 -30.05 -5.97
N ILE A 194 -1.33 -29.05 -6.29
CA ILE A 194 -1.44 -27.81 -5.51
C ILE A 194 -1.91 -28.15 -4.09
N ALA A 195 -2.89 -29.05 -3.92
CA ALA A 195 -3.36 -29.46 -2.60
C ALA A 195 -2.24 -30.06 -1.73
N ASN A 196 -1.37 -30.90 -2.31
CA ASN A 196 -0.23 -31.48 -1.61
C ASN A 196 0.79 -30.40 -1.22
N LEU A 197 1.09 -29.46 -2.11
CA LEU A 197 2.00 -28.33 -1.79
C LEU A 197 1.44 -27.45 -0.66
N GLN A 198 0.15 -27.12 -0.73
CA GLN A 198 -0.54 -26.36 0.33
C GLN A 198 -0.47 -27.10 1.67
N GLN A 199 -0.69 -28.42 1.67
CA GLN A 199 -0.62 -29.23 2.88
C GLN A 199 0.79 -29.25 3.46
N ILE A 200 1.82 -29.47 2.63
CA ILE A 200 3.23 -29.39 3.06
C ILE A 200 3.52 -28.04 3.71
N MET A 201 3.06 -26.94 3.09
CA MET A 201 3.24 -25.60 3.64
C MET A 201 2.57 -25.45 5.01
N PHE A 202 1.33 -25.92 5.15
CA PHE A 202 0.60 -25.84 6.41
C PHE A 202 1.28 -26.65 7.52
N ASP A 203 1.66 -27.90 7.22
CA ASP A 203 2.32 -28.79 8.18
C ASP A 203 3.66 -28.22 8.63
N GLU A 204 4.43 -27.65 7.70
CA GLU A 204 5.73 -27.04 8.00
C GLU A 204 5.59 -25.76 8.82
N ILE A 205 4.68 -24.84 8.47
CA ILE A 205 4.45 -23.61 9.26
C ILE A 205 3.98 -23.97 10.67
N GLN A 206 3.08 -24.94 10.80
CA GLN A 206 2.60 -25.38 12.10
C GLN A 206 3.75 -26.00 12.92
N SER A 207 4.56 -26.87 12.32
CA SER A 207 5.73 -27.44 12.99
C SER A 207 6.74 -26.37 13.44
N ILE A 208 6.97 -25.33 12.64
CA ILE A 208 7.88 -24.22 12.99
C ILE A 208 7.29 -23.42 14.16
N SER A 209 5.98 -23.14 14.11
CA SER A 209 5.26 -22.37 15.12
C SER A 209 5.23 -23.09 16.48
N ASP A 210 4.90 -24.38 16.47
CA ASP A 210 4.82 -25.22 17.69
C ASP A 210 6.18 -25.32 18.41
N ARG A 211 7.26 -25.33 17.62
CA ARG A 211 8.64 -25.37 18.12
C ARG A 211 9.23 -24.00 18.43
N ARG A 212 8.49 -22.92 18.13
CA ARG A 212 8.93 -21.52 18.27
C ARG A 212 10.27 -21.25 17.59
N GLU A 213 10.47 -21.84 16.42
CA GLU A 213 11.70 -21.65 15.63
C GLU A 213 11.71 -20.23 15.01
N PRO A 214 12.85 -19.51 15.00
CA PRO A 214 12.92 -18.15 14.46
C PRO A 214 12.99 -18.15 12.92
N VAL A 215 11.97 -18.70 12.28
CA VAL A 215 11.84 -18.80 10.82
C VAL A 215 10.59 -18.07 10.37
N LEU A 216 10.73 -17.21 9.36
CA LEU A 216 9.60 -16.50 8.75
C LEU A 216 9.42 -16.90 7.30
N ILE A 217 8.21 -17.28 6.93
CA ILE A 217 7.81 -17.60 5.56
C ILE A 217 6.94 -16.46 5.05
N ILE A 218 7.45 -15.70 4.08
CA ILE A 218 6.76 -14.58 3.44
C ILE A 218 6.24 -15.04 2.08
N ALA A 219 4.94 -14.85 1.83
CA ALA A 219 4.34 -15.06 0.52
C ALA A 219 3.80 -13.74 -0.03
N THR A 220 4.21 -13.35 -1.24
CA THR A 220 3.67 -12.16 -1.92
C THR A 220 2.64 -12.57 -2.97
N THR A 221 1.57 -11.78 -3.14
CA THR A 221 0.55 -12.03 -4.15
C THR A 221 -0.05 -10.75 -4.72
N ASN A 222 -0.40 -10.79 -6.00
CA ASN A 222 -1.09 -9.70 -6.70
C ASN A 222 -2.61 -9.96 -6.85
N LYS A 223 -3.09 -11.12 -6.39
CA LYS A 223 -4.49 -11.54 -6.46
C LYS A 223 -5.39 -10.73 -5.54
N LYS A 224 -6.71 -10.82 -5.79
CA LYS A 224 -7.73 -10.24 -4.92
C LYS A 224 -7.73 -10.92 -3.55
N ALA A 225 -8.19 -10.21 -2.53
CA ALA A 225 -8.36 -10.77 -1.20
C ALA A 225 -9.29 -12.01 -1.20
N SER A 226 -10.39 -11.92 -1.95
CA SER A 226 -11.38 -13.00 -2.15
C SER A 226 -10.85 -14.22 -2.91
N GLU A 227 -9.73 -14.08 -3.63
CA GLU A 227 -9.10 -15.16 -4.39
C GLU A 227 -8.02 -15.90 -3.58
N ILE A 228 -7.83 -15.55 -2.31
CA ILE A 228 -6.93 -16.27 -1.39
C ILE A 228 -7.74 -17.33 -0.63
N ASP A 229 -7.24 -18.55 -0.60
CA ASP A 229 -7.86 -19.64 0.14
C ASP A 229 -7.85 -19.33 1.65
N GLN A 230 -9.05 -19.30 2.26
CA GLN A 230 -9.25 -19.03 3.68
C GLN A 230 -8.49 -20.00 4.60
N ALA A 231 -8.10 -21.18 4.10
CA ALA A 231 -7.21 -22.09 4.79
C ALA A 231 -5.88 -21.45 5.17
N PHE A 232 -5.32 -20.55 4.34
CA PHE A 232 -4.07 -19.85 4.65
C PHE A 232 -4.22 -18.82 5.77
N LEU A 233 -5.42 -18.22 5.87
CA LEU A 233 -5.71 -17.10 6.77
C LEU A 233 -5.92 -17.52 8.24
N ARG A 234 -5.94 -18.83 8.52
CA ARG A 234 -6.15 -19.35 9.87
C ARG A 234 -4.93 -19.09 10.75
N PHE A 235 -5.19 -18.79 12.03
CA PHE A 235 -4.14 -18.66 13.04
C PHE A 235 -3.33 -19.96 13.16
N GLY A 236 -2.01 -19.84 13.29
CA GLY A 236 -1.06 -20.96 13.22
C GLY A 236 -0.58 -21.33 11.81
N ARG A 237 -1.05 -20.61 10.78
CA ARG A 237 -0.53 -20.66 9.40
C ARG A 237 0.06 -19.30 9.02
N PHE A 238 -0.53 -18.62 8.03
CA PHE A 238 -0.08 -17.27 7.65
C PHE A 238 -0.82 -16.16 8.40
N GLY A 239 -1.99 -16.44 8.99
CA GLY A 239 -2.78 -15.45 9.70
C GLY A 239 -3.32 -14.35 8.79
N ASP A 240 -3.55 -13.18 9.36
CA ASP A 240 -4.13 -12.03 8.65
C ASP A 240 -3.14 -11.46 7.60
N PRO A 241 -3.53 -11.32 6.33
CA PRO A 241 -2.64 -10.78 5.30
C PRO A 241 -2.41 -9.29 5.47
N ILE A 242 -1.22 -8.82 5.15
CA ILE A 242 -0.89 -7.40 5.10
C ILE A 242 -1.16 -6.84 3.69
N TYR A 243 -2.05 -5.86 3.62
CA TYR A 243 -2.48 -5.23 2.38
C TYR A 243 -1.64 -3.98 2.07
N PHE A 244 -0.85 -4.03 1.02
CA PHE A 244 -0.01 -2.93 0.54
C PHE A 244 -0.85 -1.96 -0.29
N PRO A 245 -1.04 -0.71 0.17
CA PRO A 245 -1.84 0.25 -0.55
C PRO A 245 -1.11 0.80 -1.77
N LEU A 246 -1.88 1.42 -2.67
CA LEU A 246 -1.33 2.39 -3.61
C LEU A 246 -0.63 3.53 -2.85
N PRO A 247 0.38 4.18 -3.46
CA PRO A 247 1.10 5.27 -2.80
C PRO A 247 0.18 6.48 -2.57
N ASP A 248 0.45 7.26 -1.53
CA ASP A 248 -0.18 8.57 -1.31
C ASP A 248 0.70 9.72 -1.82
N GLU A 249 0.17 10.94 -1.70
CA GLU A 249 0.85 12.18 -2.10
C GLU A 249 2.21 12.32 -1.43
N GLU A 250 2.32 12.02 -0.13
CA GLU A 250 3.56 12.13 0.63
C GLU A 250 4.62 11.16 0.08
N ALA A 251 4.22 9.90 -0.17
CA ALA A 251 5.11 8.89 -0.75
C ALA A 251 5.56 9.23 -2.17
N VAL A 252 4.63 9.65 -3.04
CA VAL A 252 4.96 10.02 -4.42
C VAL A 252 5.81 11.28 -4.45
N TYR A 253 5.55 12.26 -3.58
CA TYR A 253 6.33 13.49 -3.50
C TYR A 253 7.81 13.21 -3.20
N VAL A 254 8.11 12.36 -2.22
CA VAL A 254 9.48 11.98 -1.86
C VAL A 254 10.24 11.41 -3.06
N VAL A 255 9.58 10.54 -3.84
CA VAL A 255 10.19 9.93 -5.02
C VAL A 255 10.34 10.94 -6.16
N VAL A 256 9.31 11.72 -6.47
CA VAL A 256 9.36 12.76 -7.52
C VAL A 256 10.44 13.79 -7.22
N LYS A 257 10.64 14.14 -5.96
CA LYS A 257 11.63 15.13 -5.51
C LYS A 257 13.07 14.71 -5.81
N GLN A 258 13.34 13.42 -5.98
CA GLN A 258 14.66 12.95 -6.43
C GLN A 258 14.98 13.33 -7.88
N PHE A 259 13.95 13.59 -8.68
CA PHE A 259 14.07 13.87 -10.12
C PHE A 259 13.75 15.34 -10.46
N ILE A 260 12.89 15.99 -9.67
CA ILE A 260 12.43 17.37 -9.89
C ILE A 260 12.78 18.24 -8.68
N SER A 261 13.66 19.22 -8.89
CA SER A 261 14.15 20.11 -7.82
C SER A 261 13.15 21.20 -7.40
N ASP A 262 12.13 21.51 -8.20
CA ASP A 262 11.11 22.49 -7.82
C ASP A 262 10.04 21.86 -6.90
N ASP A 263 9.87 22.41 -5.69
CA ASP A 263 8.92 21.90 -4.68
C ASP A 263 7.46 21.96 -5.16
N SER A 264 7.07 23.06 -5.80
CA SER A 264 5.69 23.31 -6.21
C SER A 264 5.29 22.37 -7.34
N GLU A 265 6.16 22.22 -8.34
CA GLU A 265 5.98 21.30 -9.44
C GLU A 265 5.97 19.85 -8.94
N ALA A 266 6.89 19.47 -8.07
CA ALA A 266 6.95 18.12 -7.51
C ALA A 266 5.66 17.74 -6.77
N ARG A 267 5.13 18.64 -5.92
CA ARG A 267 3.84 18.41 -5.22
C ARG A 267 2.66 18.33 -6.18
N ARG A 268 2.59 19.26 -7.13
CA ARG A 268 1.52 19.27 -8.14
C ARG A 268 1.53 17.99 -8.97
N LEU A 269 2.72 17.53 -9.38
CA LEU A 269 2.86 16.28 -10.12
C LEU A 269 2.50 15.08 -9.26
N ALA A 270 2.95 15.03 -8.00
CA ALA A 270 2.63 13.94 -7.09
C ALA A 270 1.12 13.73 -6.95
N ARG A 271 0.35 14.80 -6.76
CA ARG A 271 -1.12 14.74 -6.70
C ARG A 271 -1.74 14.21 -7.99
N LYS A 272 -1.28 14.68 -9.15
CA LYS A 272 -1.78 14.21 -10.45
C LYS A 272 -1.56 12.70 -10.61
N LEU A 273 -0.37 12.21 -10.26
CA LEU A 273 -0.03 10.78 -10.38
C LEU A 273 -0.81 9.91 -9.40
N VAL A 274 -1.02 10.38 -8.17
CA VAL A 274 -1.80 9.70 -7.13
C VAL A 274 -3.28 9.64 -7.51
N ASN A 275 -3.87 10.74 -7.98
CA ASN A 275 -5.26 10.80 -8.44
C ASN A 275 -5.49 9.97 -9.70
N ALA A 276 -4.47 9.77 -10.53
CA ALA A 276 -4.50 8.83 -11.65
C ALA A 276 -4.46 7.35 -11.21
N GLY A 277 -4.27 7.06 -9.92
CA GLY A 277 -4.28 5.71 -9.36
C GLY A 277 -3.05 4.88 -9.73
N LEU A 278 -1.91 5.52 -9.97
CA LEU A 278 -0.68 4.84 -10.36
C LEU A 278 -0.01 4.09 -9.20
N SER A 279 0.58 2.93 -9.49
CA SER A 279 1.47 2.24 -8.54
C SER A 279 2.81 2.97 -8.40
N MET A 280 3.59 2.69 -7.35
CA MET A 280 4.90 3.34 -7.17
C MET A 280 5.87 3.00 -8.30
N ALA A 281 5.84 1.79 -8.84
CA ALA A 281 6.62 1.42 -10.02
C ALA A 281 6.24 2.28 -11.24
N ASP A 282 4.96 2.56 -11.42
CA ASP A 282 4.45 3.36 -12.54
C ASP A 282 4.78 4.84 -12.40
N VAL A 283 4.74 5.35 -11.17
CA VAL A 283 5.23 6.68 -10.81
C VAL A 283 6.69 6.83 -11.19
N ILE A 284 7.57 5.93 -10.73
CA ILE A 284 9.00 5.97 -11.03
C ILE A 284 9.25 5.92 -12.53
N PHE A 285 8.55 5.02 -13.24
CA PHE A 285 8.66 4.90 -14.69
C PHE A 285 8.24 6.18 -15.41
N TYR A 286 7.08 6.76 -15.03
CA TYR A 286 6.58 7.99 -15.62
C TYR A 286 7.54 9.16 -15.38
N VAL A 287 8.02 9.35 -14.14
CA VAL A 287 8.91 10.47 -13.80
C VAL A 287 10.22 10.40 -14.57
N LYS A 288 10.82 9.20 -14.68
CA LYS A 288 12.00 8.98 -15.52
C LYS A 288 11.71 9.35 -16.98
N LYS A 289 10.59 8.87 -17.52
CA LYS A 289 10.17 9.17 -18.90
C LYS A 289 9.94 10.67 -19.13
N LYS A 290 9.34 11.38 -18.16
CA LYS A 290 9.13 12.83 -18.22
C LYS A 290 10.46 13.58 -18.25
N VAL A 291 11.41 13.22 -17.39
CA VAL A 291 12.73 13.88 -17.31
C VAL A 291 13.60 13.57 -18.52
N GLU A 292 13.59 12.32 -19.01
CA GLU A 292 14.46 11.90 -20.12
C GLU A 292 13.88 12.25 -21.49
N LEU A 293 12.55 12.15 -21.66
CA LEU A 293 11.88 12.26 -22.97
C LEU A 293 10.89 13.44 -23.07
N GLY A 294 10.69 14.23 -22.02
CA GLY A 294 9.78 15.37 -22.03
C GLY A 294 8.29 15.01 -22.17
N VAL A 295 7.90 13.78 -21.81
CA VAL A 295 6.50 13.33 -21.91
C VAL A 295 5.64 13.98 -20.82
N GLU A 296 4.59 14.68 -21.22
CA GLU A 296 3.64 15.31 -20.29
C GLU A 296 2.41 14.44 -20.00
N GLU A 297 1.96 13.63 -20.97
CA GLU A 297 0.74 12.83 -20.82
C GLU A 297 0.93 11.63 -19.90
N ILE A 298 0.06 11.53 -18.90
CA ILE A 298 -0.02 10.36 -18.02
C ILE A 298 -0.65 9.23 -18.81
N PRO A 299 0.03 8.08 -18.98
CA PRO A 299 -0.49 6.99 -19.79
C PRO A 299 -1.79 6.46 -19.17
N PRO A 300 -2.84 6.22 -19.98
CA PRO A 300 -4.05 5.57 -19.49
C PRO A 300 -3.69 4.14 -19.08
N ARG A 301 -3.79 3.84 -17.79
CA ARG A 301 -3.66 2.47 -17.28
C ARG A 301 -4.99 2.03 -16.68
N GLY A 302 -5.31 0.76 -16.88
CA GLY A 302 -6.41 0.13 -16.17
C GLY A 302 -6.09 0.16 -14.68
N GLY A 303 -6.72 1.08 -13.94
CA GLY A 303 -6.54 1.18 -12.50
C GLY A 303 -7.01 -0.10 -11.79
N ARG A 304 -6.67 -0.23 -10.50
CA ARG A 304 -7.10 -1.36 -9.66
C ARG A 304 -8.58 -1.28 -9.25
N GLY A 305 -9.31 -0.25 -9.69
CA GLY A 305 -10.69 0.00 -9.27
C GLY A 305 -10.84 0.75 -7.96
N TYR A 306 -9.73 1.17 -7.38
CA TYR A 306 -9.69 2.13 -6.29
C TYR A 306 -8.43 3.00 -6.40
N SER A 307 -8.45 4.18 -5.79
CA SER A 307 -7.30 5.07 -5.66
C SER A 307 -7.26 5.75 -4.29
N ARG A 308 -6.08 6.18 -3.86
CA ARG A 308 -5.94 7.08 -2.72
C ARG A 308 -5.99 8.49 -3.25
N ILE A 309 -6.99 9.27 -2.89
CA ILE A 309 -7.16 10.62 -3.45
C ILE A 309 -6.21 11.58 -2.75
N ALA A 310 -5.60 12.47 -3.51
CA ALA A 310 -4.83 13.60 -3.04
C ALA A 310 -5.48 14.92 -3.45
N VAL A 311 -5.82 15.78 -2.48
CA VAL A 311 -6.33 17.13 -2.74
C VAL A 311 -5.61 18.18 -1.93
N ASP A 312 -5.53 19.38 -2.49
CA ASP A 312 -5.16 20.57 -1.73
C ASP A 312 -6.17 20.80 -0.60
N TYR A 313 -5.67 20.82 0.63
CA TYR A 313 -6.52 21.03 1.79
C TYR A 313 -7.08 22.46 1.82
N VAL A 314 -8.40 22.58 1.95
CA VAL A 314 -9.11 23.86 2.03
C VAL A 314 -9.40 24.16 3.50
N ARG A 315 -8.67 25.12 4.08
CA ARG A 315 -8.83 25.51 5.50
C ARG A 315 -10.25 25.97 5.86
N ASP A 316 -10.99 26.54 4.91
CA ASP A 316 -12.37 26.97 5.12
C ASP A 316 -13.27 25.81 5.63
N ILE A 317 -12.92 24.54 5.37
CA ILE A 317 -13.65 23.37 5.87
C ILE A 317 -13.59 23.27 7.40
N GLU A 318 -12.48 23.65 8.03
CA GLU A 318 -12.31 23.61 9.50
C GLU A 318 -13.37 24.48 10.17
N THR A 319 -13.58 25.69 9.64
CA THR A 319 -14.57 26.64 10.15
C THR A 319 -16.00 26.08 10.05
N VAL A 320 -16.31 25.31 9.00
CA VAL A 320 -17.62 24.66 8.84
C VAL A 320 -17.87 23.63 9.94
N PHE A 321 -16.86 22.83 10.26
CA PHE A 321 -16.94 21.82 11.32
C PHE A 321 -16.94 22.44 12.71
N GLU A 322 -16.14 23.48 12.94
CA GLU A 322 -16.05 24.16 14.24
C GLU A 322 -17.39 24.76 14.67
N ARG A 323 -18.10 25.38 13.73
CA ARG A 323 -19.36 26.08 13.94
C ARG A 323 -20.60 25.18 13.84
N SER A 324 -20.44 23.91 13.47
CA SER A 324 -21.55 22.94 13.37
C SER A 324 -21.39 21.81 14.40
N PRO A 325 -22.01 21.93 15.58
CA PRO A 325 -22.04 20.84 16.58
C PRO A 325 -22.65 19.56 16.03
N TYR A 326 -23.60 19.68 15.09
CA TYR A 326 -24.23 18.57 14.40
C TYR A 326 -23.23 17.72 13.60
N LEU A 327 -22.36 18.37 12.80
CA LEU A 327 -21.33 17.65 12.04
C LEU A 327 -20.34 16.98 13.00
N LYS A 328 -19.89 17.68 14.05
CA LYS A 328 -19.01 17.07 15.07
C LYS A 328 -19.62 15.81 15.70
N LYS A 329 -20.93 15.80 15.96
CA LYS A 329 -21.64 14.63 16.50
C LYS A 329 -21.76 13.48 15.49
N ILE A 330 -22.00 13.78 14.21
CA ILE A 330 -22.04 12.73 13.17
C ILE A 330 -20.68 12.05 13.04
N PHE A 331 -19.61 12.85 13.05
CA PHE A 331 -18.27 12.40 12.77
C PHE A 331 -17.49 11.90 13.99
N SER A 332 -18.09 11.89 15.19
CA SER A 332 -17.42 11.45 16.42
C SER A 332 -17.25 9.93 16.52
N GLY A 333 -18.02 9.16 15.75
CA GLY A 333 -17.93 7.69 15.72
C GLY A 333 -16.69 7.19 14.95
N SER A 334 -16.24 5.98 15.28
CA SER A 334 -15.08 5.35 14.62
C SER A 334 -15.39 4.74 13.24
N SER A 335 -16.64 4.33 12.98
CA SER A 335 -17.06 3.58 11.77
C SER A 335 -18.49 3.90 11.31
N TRP A 336 -18.81 5.19 11.18
CA TRP A 336 -20.10 5.64 10.64
C TRP A 336 -20.23 5.37 9.14
N LYS A 337 -21.47 5.30 8.67
CA LYS A 337 -21.84 5.18 7.26
C LYS A 337 -22.69 6.38 6.90
N ILE A 338 -22.25 7.18 5.93
CA ILE A 338 -22.93 8.41 5.52
C ILE A 338 -23.20 8.37 4.03
N TYR A 339 -24.42 8.66 3.63
CA TYR A 339 -24.81 8.88 2.25
C TYR A 339 -24.81 10.38 1.93
N ILE A 340 -24.09 10.77 0.88
CA ILE A 340 -24.08 12.14 0.36
C ILE A 340 -24.78 12.16 -1.00
N PRO A 341 -26.03 12.66 -1.09
CA PRO A 341 -26.74 12.80 -2.36
C PRO A 341 -26.09 13.93 -3.18
N SER A 342 -25.34 13.55 -4.22
CA SER A 342 -24.60 14.50 -5.08
C SER A 342 -24.09 13.82 -6.35
N SER A 343 -23.62 14.61 -7.32
CA SER A 343 -22.80 14.06 -8.41
C SER A 343 -21.50 13.48 -7.84
N ILE A 344 -21.00 12.41 -8.47
CA ILE A 344 -19.85 11.64 -7.96
C ILE A 344 -18.66 12.55 -7.68
N ASP A 345 -18.29 13.39 -8.63
CA ASP A 345 -17.13 14.29 -8.51
C ASP A 345 -17.28 15.30 -7.36
N VAL A 346 -18.46 15.90 -7.21
CA VAL A 346 -18.70 16.89 -6.14
C VAL A 346 -18.66 16.19 -4.78
N GLY A 347 -19.35 15.07 -4.64
CA GLY A 347 -19.36 14.34 -3.37
C GLY A 347 -17.99 13.80 -2.99
N VAL A 348 -17.24 13.24 -3.95
CA VAL A 348 -15.88 12.75 -3.73
C VAL A 348 -14.94 13.89 -3.31
N ALA A 349 -15.03 15.05 -3.96
CA ALA A 349 -14.23 16.23 -3.59
C ALA A 349 -14.48 16.67 -2.15
N VAL A 350 -15.75 16.75 -1.74
CA VAL A 350 -16.15 17.12 -0.37
C VAL A 350 -15.70 16.06 0.63
N CYS A 351 -15.96 14.79 0.35
CA CYS A 351 -15.54 13.66 1.19
C CYS A 351 -14.02 13.63 1.39
N ALA A 352 -13.24 13.93 0.34
CA ALA A 352 -11.79 14.03 0.43
C ALA A 352 -11.39 15.12 1.44
N GLN A 353 -11.94 16.35 1.32
CA GLN A 353 -11.64 17.44 2.27
C GLN A 353 -12.01 17.09 3.72
N ILE A 354 -13.17 16.44 3.92
CA ILE A 354 -13.59 15.95 5.24
C ILE A 354 -12.59 14.90 5.77
N SER A 355 -12.10 14.01 4.93
CA SER A 355 -11.12 12.99 5.31
C SER A 355 -9.81 13.63 5.78
N TYR A 356 -9.33 14.66 5.07
CA TYR A 356 -8.16 15.45 5.49
C TYR A 356 -8.38 16.16 6.83
N TYR A 357 -9.56 16.76 7.06
CA TYR A 357 -9.91 17.36 8.34
C TYR A 357 -9.87 16.32 9.49
N LEU A 358 -10.37 15.10 9.24
CA LEU A 358 -10.32 13.99 10.18
C LEU A 358 -8.92 13.36 10.33
N ARG A 359 -7.92 13.85 9.57
CA ARG A 359 -6.56 13.29 9.49
C ARG A 359 -6.56 11.80 9.14
N LYS A 360 -7.48 11.39 8.26
CA LYS A 360 -7.59 10.03 7.75
C LYS A 360 -7.38 10.02 6.24
N PRO A 361 -6.59 9.08 5.69
CA PRO A 361 -6.35 9.04 4.26
C PRO A 361 -7.64 8.66 3.50
N PRO A 362 -8.05 9.41 2.47
CA PRO A 362 -9.22 9.06 1.67
C PRO A 362 -8.89 7.94 0.67
N VAL A 363 -9.75 6.93 0.61
CA VAL A 363 -9.68 5.82 -0.34
C VAL A 363 -10.96 5.82 -1.15
N TRP A 364 -10.85 6.03 -2.46
CA TRP A 364 -11.98 6.08 -3.36
C TRP A 364 -12.10 4.79 -4.16
N ILE A 365 -13.22 4.10 -4.01
CA ILE A 365 -13.55 2.89 -4.75
C ILE A 365 -14.41 3.28 -5.95
N THR A 366 -13.86 3.08 -7.14
CA THR A 366 -14.48 3.47 -8.42
C THR A 366 -15.17 2.32 -9.12
N ASP A 367 -14.71 1.08 -8.92
CA ASP A 367 -15.31 -0.11 -9.53
C ASP A 367 -15.23 -1.37 -8.65
N GLU A 368 -15.84 -2.45 -9.12
CA GLU A 368 -16.01 -3.69 -8.37
C GLU A 368 -14.86 -4.69 -8.49
N ARG A 369 -13.76 -4.36 -9.19
CA ARG A 369 -12.73 -5.36 -9.48
C ARG A 369 -11.95 -5.77 -8.23
N TYR A 370 -11.59 -4.83 -7.35
CA TYR A 370 -10.77 -5.07 -6.15
C TYR A 370 -11.31 -4.31 -4.92
N PHE A 371 -12.63 -4.16 -4.81
CA PHE A 371 -13.23 -3.41 -3.69
C PHE A 371 -13.01 -4.10 -2.33
N ASP A 372 -12.90 -5.43 -2.32
CA ASP A 372 -12.58 -6.23 -1.14
C ASP A 372 -11.19 -5.87 -0.60
N GLU A 373 -10.21 -5.83 -1.48
CA GLU A 373 -8.85 -5.38 -1.16
C GLU A 373 -8.84 -3.94 -0.65
N ALA A 374 -9.59 -3.03 -1.29
CA ALA A 374 -9.69 -1.64 -0.87
C ALA A 374 -10.27 -1.49 0.55
N VAL A 375 -11.25 -2.32 0.92
CA VAL A 375 -11.83 -2.34 2.27
C VAL A 375 -10.81 -2.84 3.30
N HIS A 376 -10.12 -3.95 3.02
CA HIS A 376 -9.10 -4.48 3.93
C HIS A 376 -7.92 -3.51 4.10
N MET A 377 -7.43 -2.96 3.01
CA MET A 377 -6.39 -1.92 3.00
C MET A 377 -6.85 -0.67 3.77
N GLY A 378 -8.08 -0.20 3.52
CA GLY A 378 -8.67 0.95 4.21
C GLY A 378 -8.73 0.75 5.73
N ASN A 379 -9.10 -0.45 6.17
CA ASN A 379 -9.08 -0.83 7.58
C ASN A 379 -7.67 -0.76 8.18
N MET A 380 -6.66 -1.29 7.49
CA MET A 380 -5.26 -1.30 7.97
C MET A 380 -4.68 0.11 8.13
N ILE A 381 -4.91 0.99 7.17
CA ILE A 381 -4.37 2.36 7.24
C ILE A 381 -5.27 3.32 8.06
N ASN A 382 -6.43 2.86 8.57
CA ASN A 382 -7.49 3.70 9.17
C ASN A 382 -7.93 4.83 8.24
N ALA A 383 -8.25 4.47 7.00
CA ALA A 383 -8.73 5.37 5.97
C ALA A 383 -10.15 5.89 6.23
N VAL A 384 -10.61 6.77 5.37
CA VAL A 384 -12.04 6.97 5.09
C VAL A 384 -12.30 6.40 3.71
N ILE A 385 -13.25 5.47 3.62
CA ILE A 385 -13.64 4.86 2.34
C ILE A 385 -14.73 5.71 1.69
N ILE A 386 -14.56 6.03 0.42
CA ILE A 386 -15.53 6.74 -0.42
C ILE A 386 -15.96 5.74 -1.49
N ALA A 387 -17.20 5.26 -1.44
CA ALA A 387 -17.76 4.29 -2.35
C ALA A 387 -18.87 4.92 -3.20
N GLN A 388 -18.89 4.62 -4.50
CA GLN A 388 -19.95 5.10 -5.38
C GLN A 388 -21.25 4.30 -5.15
N THR A 389 -22.41 4.94 -5.20
CA THR A 389 -23.71 4.24 -5.14
C THR A 389 -24.08 3.54 -6.44
N SER A 390 -23.31 3.75 -7.52
CA SER A 390 -23.39 3.01 -8.79
C SER A 390 -22.85 1.58 -8.71
N LEU A 391 -22.10 1.22 -7.66
CA LEU A 391 -21.61 -0.14 -7.43
C LEU A 391 -22.78 -1.11 -7.20
N SER A 392 -22.61 -2.39 -7.48
CA SER A 392 -23.62 -3.41 -7.26
C SER A 392 -24.07 -3.46 -5.79
N PRO A 393 -25.33 -3.83 -5.51
CA PRO A 393 -25.81 -3.99 -4.13
C PRO A 393 -24.96 -4.96 -3.31
N PHE A 394 -24.34 -5.96 -3.95
CA PHE A 394 -23.42 -6.88 -3.29
C PHE A 394 -22.15 -6.16 -2.81
N ALA A 395 -21.49 -5.40 -3.69
CA ALA A 395 -20.29 -4.65 -3.33
C ALA A 395 -20.57 -3.60 -2.24
N GLN A 396 -21.69 -2.87 -2.35
CA GLN A 396 -22.09 -1.89 -1.33
C GLN A 396 -22.30 -2.53 0.04
N ASN A 397 -23.03 -3.65 0.10
CA ASN A 397 -23.26 -4.39 1.35
C ASN A 397 -21.96 -4.93 1.94
N TYR A 398 -21.07 -5.47 1.10
CA TYR A 398 -19.77 -5.95 1.54
C TYR A 398 -18.95 -4.81 2.15
N ILE A 399 -18.86 -3.66 1.48
CA ILE A 399 -18.16 -2.48 2.00
C ILE A 399 -18.75 -2.06 3.34
N ALA A 400 -20.08 -1.93 3.44
CA ALA A 400 -20.74 -1.50 4.67
C ALA A 400 -20.50 -2.44 5.86
N LEU A 401 -20.51 -3.76 5.62
CA LEU A 401 -20.38 -4.79 6.66
C LEU A 401 -18.93 -5.03 7.10
N ASN A 402 -17.97 -4.99 6.17
CA ASN A 402 -16.57 -5.34 6.44
C ASN A 402 -15.68 -4.11 6.75
N SER A 403 -16.19 -2.89 6.57
CA SER A 403 -15.46 -1.68 6.94
C SER A 403 -15.53 -1.42 8.45
N LYS A 404 -14.36 -1.49 9.10
CA LYS A 404 -14.12 -1.05 10.48
C LYS A 404 -13.79 0.45 10.56
N VAL A 405 -13.74 1.11 9.42
CA VAL A 405 -13.45 2.53 9.24
C VAL A 405 -14.69 3.28 8.74
N PRO A 406 -14.68 4.63 8.75
CA PRO A 406 -15.79 5.39 8.22
C PRO A 406 -15.97 5.23 6.71
N VAL A 407 -17.23 5.20 6.28
CA VAL A 407 -17.61 5.02 4.88
C VAL A 407 -18.55 6.14 4.43
N PHE A 408 -18.21 6.78 3.32
CA PHE A 408 -19.10 7.62 2.54
C PHE A 408 -19.64 6.85 1.34
N PHE A 409 -20.95 6.87 1.16
CA PHE A 409 -21.62 6.48 -0.07
C PHE A 409 -21.96 7.76 -0.85
N VAL A 410 -21.50 7.87 -2.09
CA VAL A 410 -21.67 9.06 -2.92
C VAL A 410 -22.37 8.70 -4.22
N GLY A 411 -23.44 9.42 -4.52
CA GLY A 411 -24.11 9.37 -5.82
C GLY A 411 -25.49 10.02 -5.76
N THR A 412 -26.20 9.97 -6.87
CA THR A 412 -27.54 10.57 -7.01
C THR A 412 -28.63 9.67 -6.42
N GLU A 413 -28.41 8.36 -6.47
CA GLU A 413 -29.31 7.35 -5.91
C GLU A 413 -28.81 6.87 -4.55
N PRO A 414 -29.72 6.57 -3.60
CA PRO A 414 -29.35 6.07 -2.28
C PRO A 414 -28.68 4.69 -2.38
N PRO A 415 -27.82 4.34 -1.42
CA PRO A 415 -27.20 3.02 -1.37
C PRO A 415 -28.23 1.94 -1.03
N ALA A 416 -27.83 0.68 -1.16
CA ALA A 416 -28.67 -0.50 -0.99
C ALA A 416 -29.50 -0.42 0.32
N PRO A 417 -30.80 -0.77 0.28
CA PRO A 417 -31.72 -0.55 1.40
C PRO A 417 -31.39 -1.39 2.64
N SER A 418 -30.57 -2.44 2.49
CA SER A 418 -30.06 -3.26 3.59
C SER A 418 -28.99 -2.56 4.43
N ILE A 419 -28.45 -1.42 3.98
CA ILE A 419 -27.38 -0.70 4.66
C ILE A 419 -27.99 0.36 5.58
N ALA A 420 -27.64 0.33 6.87
CA ALA A 420 -27.94 1.41 7.78
C ALA A 420 -26.95 2.58 7.58
N TYR A 421 -27.44 3.75 7.19
CA TYR A 421 -26.63 4.95 6.96
C TYR A 421 -27.34 6.22 7.45
N HIS A 422 -26.55 7.28 7.67
CA HIS A 422 -27.06 8.63 7.87
C HIS A 422 -26.98 9.43 6.56
N THR A 423 -28.01 10.20 6.22
CA THR A 423 -27.94 11.08 5.05
C THR A 423 -27.35 12.43 5.43
N LEU A 424 -26.36 12.89 4.68
CA LEU A 424 -25.79 14.24 4.78
C LEU A 424 -25.98 14.99 3.46
N PRO A 425 -27.09 15.70 3.28
CA PRO A 425 -27.28 16.56 2.12
C PRO A 425 -26.28 17.72 2.15
N LEU A 426 -25.63 17.99 1.01
CA LEU A 426 -24.71 19.13 0.89
C LEU A 426 -25.40 20.48 1.14
N ARG A 427 -26.73 20.55 0.99
CA ARG A 427 -27.54 21.72 1.35
C ARG A 427 -27.31 22.20 2.77
N HIS A 428 -27.10 21.30 3.73
CA HIS A 428 -26.82 21.69 5.11
C HIS A 428 -25.51 22.50 5.23
N MET A 429 -24.52 22.21 4.40
CA MET A 429 -23.28 23.00 4.31
C MET A 429 -23.49 24.29 3.49
N MET A 430 -24.41 24.30 2.53
CA MET A 430 -24.76 25.49 1.75
C MET A 430 -25.61 26.51 2.51
N THR A 431 -26.10 26.23 3.71
CA THR A 431 -26.88 27.23 4.48
C THR A 431 -26.05 28.45 4.90
N THR A 432 -24.74 28.29 5.06
CA THR A 432 -23.84 29.36 5.52
C THR A 432 -22.96 29.89 4.39
N PRO A 433 -22.64 31.21 4.35
CA PRO A 433 -21.72 31.78 3.35
C PRO A 433 -20.35 31.08 3.33
N TYR A 434 -19.80 30.78 4.51
CA TYR A 434 -18.54 30.07 4.66
C TYR A 434 -18.60 28.64 4.11
N GLY A 435 -19.72 27.93 4.30
CA GLY A 435 -19.90 26.59 3.77
C GLY A 435 -20.03 26.57 2.24
N LYS A 436 -20.71 27.56 1.63
CA LYS A 436 -20.73 27.73 0.16
C LYS A 436 -19.32 27.92 -0.39
N LYS A 437 -18.53 28.81 0.24
CA LYS A 437 -17.12 29.07 -0.12
C LYS A 437 -16.28 27.79 -0.01
N ALA A 438 -16.40 27.06 1.10
CA ALA A 438 -15.66 25.83 1.34
C ALA A 438 -15.96 24.76 0.26
N LEU A 439 -17.23 24.59 -0.12
CA LEU A 439 -17.64 23.62 -1.15
C LEU A 439 -17.09 23.98 -2.54
N ILE A 440 -17.19 25.25 -2.95
CA ILE A 440 -16.68 25.70 -4.26
C ILE A 440 -15.17 25.49 -4.34
N LYS A 441 -14.44 25.90 -3.29
CA LYS A 441 -13.00 25.68 -3.19
C LYS A 441 -12.63 24.20 -3.20
N ALA A 442 -13.39 23.35 -2.49
CA ALA A 442 -13.15 21.92 -2.44
C ALA A 442 -13.23 21.28 -3.84
N VAL A 443 -14.27 21.59 -4.61
CA VAL A 443 -14.47 21.04 -5.97
C VAL A 443 -13.44 21.60 -6.94
N ALA A 444 -13.15 22.90 -6.89
CA ALA A 444 -12.13 23.51 -7.74
C ALA A 444 -10.74 22.89 -7.50
N LYS A 445 -10.34 22.72 -6.24
CA LYS A 445 -9.08 22.07 -5.88
C LYS A 445 -9.01 20.60 -6.27
N PHE A 446 -10.12 19.87 -6.15
CA PHE A 446 -10.20 18.47 -6.61
C PHE A 446 -9.98 18.35 -8.11
N LYS A 447 -10.53 19.28 -8.91
CA LYS A 447 -10.35 19.33 -10.36
C LYS A 447 -9.04 20.00 -10.80
N GLY A 448 -8.23 20.48 -9.86
CA GLY A 448 -6.96 21.16 -10.15
C GLY A 448 -7.12 22.55 -10.79
N VAL A 449 -8.25 23.21 -10.56
CA VAL A 449 -8.60 24.52 -11.09
C VAL A 449 -8.23 25.61 -10.09
N GLU A 450 -7.50 26.63 -10.53
CA GLU A 450 -7.23 27.82 -9.73
C GLU A 450 -8.40 28.80 -9.82
N ILE A 451 -8.88 29.27 -8.67
CA ILE A 451 -9.94 30.28 -8.60
C ILE A 451 -9.28 31.66 -8.67
N PRO A 452 -9.64 32.52 -9.64
CA PRO A 452 -9.12 33.90 -9.71
C PRO A 452 -9.38 34.70 -8.42
N GLN A 453 -8.44 35.55 -8.01
CA GLN A 453 -8.55 36.34 -6.77
C GLN A 453 -9.77 37.28 -6.76
N ASP A 454 -10.15 37.81 -7.91
CA ASP A 454 -11.31 38.70 -8.06
C ASP A 454 -12.62 37.93 -7.83
N LEU A 455 -12.65 36.68 -8.27
CA LEU A 455 -13.77 35.77 -8.02
C LEU A 455 -13.83 35.36 -6.54
N GLU A 456 -12.69 35.17 -5.89
CA GLU A 456 -12.63 34.85 -4.46
C GLU A 456 -13.24 35.96 -3.59
N LYS A 457 -12.93 37.23 -3.88
CA LYS A 457 -13.54 38.39 -3.19
C LYS A 457 -15.03 38.51 -3.45
N LYS A 458 -15.49 38.24 -4.68
CA LYS A 458 -16.91 38.22 -5.02
C LYS A 458 -17.66 37.12 -4.24
N LEU A 459 -17.09 35.92 -4.14
CA LEU A 459 -17.66 34.82 -3.35
C LEU A 459 -17.82 35.17 -1.86
N GLU A 460 -17.00 36.07 -1.32
CA GLU A 460 -17.13 36.56 0.07
C GLU A 460 -18.27 37.57 0.24
N SER A 461 -18.55 38.37 -0.79
CA SER A 461 -19.58 39.41 -0.77
C SER A 461 -20.99 38.96 -1.20
N ILE A 462 -21.10 37.84 -1.93
CA ILE A 462 -22.35 37.46 -2.60
C ILE A 462 -23.13 36.44 -1.79
N SER A 463 -24.39 36.78 -1.48
CA SER A 463 -25.40 35.84 -0.99
C SER A 463 -25.89 34.94 -2.14
N LEU A 464 -25.06 34.00 -2.59
CA LEU A 464 -25.42 33.04 -3.64
C LEU A 464 -26.68 32.24 -3.24
N SER A 465 -27.65 32.04 -4.13
CA SER A 465 -28.76 31.10 -3.88
C SER A 465 -28.22 29.66 -3.84
N GLU A 466 -28.88 28.75 -3.12
CA GLU A 466 -28.45 27.33 -3.05
C GLU A 466 -28.45 26.67 -4.43
N THR A 467 -29.42 27.03 -5.27
CA THR A 467 -29.54 26.60 -6.68
C THR A 467 -28.37 27.08 -7.54
N ALA A 468 -27.91 28.33 -7.35
CA ALA A 468 -26.73 28.85 -8.05
C ALA A 468 -25.47 28.06 -7.69
N VAL A 469 -25.30 27.74 -6.41
CA VAL A 469 -24.14 26.96 -5.94
C VAL A 469 -24.18 25.54 -6.49
N GLU A 470 -25.31 24.84 -6.45
CA GLU A 470 -25.42 23.49 -7.02
C GLU A 470 -25.07 23.47 -8.51
N LYS A 471 -25.57 24.44 -9.30
CA LYS A 471 -25.22 24.58 -10.72
C LYS A 471 -23.74 24.82 -10.94
N LEU A 472 -23.15 25.73 -10.15
CA LEU A 472 -21.73 26.06 -10.24
C LEU A 472 -20.84 24.86 -9.87
N LEU A 473 -21.15 24.13 -8.80
CA LEU A 473 -20.39 22.94 -8.40
C LEU A 473 -20.41 21.87 -9.49
N ASN A 474 -21.57 21.60 -10.07
CA ASN A 474 -21.70 20.63 -11.16
C ASN A 474 -20.99 21.10 -12.44
N PHE A 475 -20.99 22.41 -12.73
CA PHE A 475 -20.26 22.97 -13.86
C PHE A 475 -18.74 22.82 -13.69
N ILE A 476 -18.20 23.17 -12.52
CA ILE A 476 -16.75 23.01 -12.23
C ILE A 476 -16.38 21.53 -12.29
N ALA A 477 -17.22 20.65 -11.76
CA ALA A 477 -16.99 19.23 -11.78
C ALA A 477 -16.93 18.66 -13.21
N SER A 478 -17.80 19.10 -14.11
CA SER A 478 -17.88 18.57 -15.48
C SER A 478 -16.83 19.17 -16.42
N THR A 479 -16.61 20.48 -16.34
CA THR A 479 -15.74 21.21 -17.29
C THR A 479 -14.30 21.34 -16.82
N GLY A 480 -14.06 21.29 -15.50
CA GLY A 480 -12.74 21.60 -14.94
C GLY A 480 -12.32 23.04 -15.24
N TYR A 481 -13.27 23.96 -15.41
CA TYR A 481 -13.00 25.36 -15.73
C TYR A 481 -13.90 26.29 -14.90
N ILE A 482 -13.37 27.46 -14.54
CA ILE A 482 -14.12 28.50 -13.84
C ILE A 482 -13.65 29.86 -14.33
N ASP A 483 -14.58 30.71 -14.75
CA ASP A 483 -14.30 32.12 -15.04
C ASP A 483 -15.39 33.05 -14.50
N GLU A 484 -15.11 34.35 -14.56
CA GLU A 484 -16.04 35.36 -14.07
C GLU A 484 -17.34 35.46 -14.89
N ALA A 485 -17.28 35.19 -16.20
CA ALA A 485 -18.42 35.30 -17.10
C ALA A 485 -19.44 34.19 -16.79
N ILE A 486 -18.98 32.97 -16.62
CA ILE A 486 -19.77 31.78 -16.26
C ILE A 486 -20.40 31.97 -14.88
N VAL A 487 -19.64 32.48 -13.90
CA VAL A 487 -20.19 32.74 -12.58
C VAL A 487 -21.28 33.81 -12.66
N SER A 488 -21.06 34.87 -13.43
CA SER A 488 -22.05 35.94 -13.65
C SER A 488 -23.29 35.43 -14.39
N ASP A 489 -23.13 34.52 -15.36
CA ASP A 489 -24.24 33.91 -16.08
C ASP A 489 -25.03 32.96 -15.18
N ILE A 490 -24.37 32.09 -14.41
CA ILE A 490 -25.05 31.23 -13.44
C ILE A 490 -25.79 32.06 -12.40
N MET A 491 -25.25 33.21 -11.98
CA MET A 491 -25.93 34.15 -11.09
C MET A 491 -27.14 34.85 -11.73
N ARG A 492 -27.17 35.03 -13.06
CA ARG A 492 -28.34 35.59 -13.76
C ARG A 492 -29.49 34.59 -13.92
N TYR A 493 -29.19 33.28 -13.93
CA TYR A 493 -30.14 32.20 -14.21
C TYR A 493 -30.47 31.32 -12.99
N ALA A 494 -30.20 31.78 -11.78
CA ALA A 494 -30.41 31.05 -10.52
C ALA A 494 -31.03 31.95 -9.44
#